data_AF-A0A4Q7D306-F1
#
_entry.id   AF-A0A4Q7D306-F1
#
_cell.length_a   1.000
_cell.length_b   1.000
_cell.length_c   1.000
_cell.angle_alpha   90.00
_cell.angle_beta   90.00
_cell.angle_gamma   90.00
#
_symmetry.space_group_name_H-M   'P 1'
#
loop_
_entity.id
_entity.type
_entity.pdbx_description
1 polymer ?
#
loop_
_entity_poly.entity_id
_entity_poly.type
_entity_poly.pdbx_seq_one_letter_code
_entity_poly.pdbx_strand_id
1 'polypeptide(L)'
;MLDKQAYELTREDLINFSAWFFPMDATVEDELTVRPLTEKEACTDFQVVVRTSFFGARGYVYLGFLYWSSITPVEYVKPVILSEGGEAICFWNGIIKPQWSGSEFSASLRADLPISYMSEPLVDLPSLRGKLEGLYYLAEDQVCCIK
;
A
#
# COMPACT_ATOMS: atom_id res chain seq x y z
N MET A 1 16.72 -1.78 16.38
CA MET A 1 15.63 -2.40 15.61
C MET A 1 15.23 -1.40 14.53
N LEU A 2 14.92 -1.88 13.31
CA LEU A 2 14.53 -1.04 12.16
C LEU A 2 13.03 -0.72 12.23
N ASP A 3 12.54 -0.41 13.43
CA ASP A 3 11.12 -0.13 13.66
C ASP A 3 10.77 1.19 13.00
N LYS A 4 9.65 1.22 12.28
CA LYS A 4 9.16 2.40 11.59
C LYS A 4 7.66 2.51 11.71
N GLN A 5 7.12 3.71 11.58
CA GLN A 5 5.67 3.85 11.42
C GLN A 5 5.27 3.50 10.00
N ALA A 6 4.15 2.79 9.81
CA ALA A 6 3.70 2.33 8.50
C ALA A 6 3.54 3.49 7.48
N TYR A 7 3.10 4.67 7.95
CA TYR A 7 2.95 5.86 7.13
C TYR A 7 4.28 6.58 6.81
N GLU A 8 5.39 6.16 7.42
CA GLU A 8 6.73 6.68 7.15
C GLU A 8 7.53 5.77 6.20
N LEU A 9 6.98 4.65 5.75
CA LEU A 9 7.63 3.76 4.78
C LEU A 9 7.95 4.51 3.48
N THR A 10 9.20 4.39 3.05
CA THR A 10 9.72 5.03 1.83
C THR A 10 9.96 4.00 0.73
N ARG A 11 10.25 4.48 -0.48
CA ARG A 11 10.68 3.61 -1.59
C ARG A 11 11.95 2.83 -1.27
N GLU A 12 12.91 3.44 -0.58
CA GLU A 12 14.18 2.80 -0.23
C GLU A 12 13.95 1.64 0.73
N ASP A 13 13.05 1.81 1.71
CA ASP A 13 12.64 0.74 2.63
C ASP A 13 12.08 -0.47 1.87
N LEU A 14 11.24 -0.23 0.87
CA LEU A 14 10.64 -1.28 0.04
C LEU A 14 11.64 -1.93 -0.93
N ILE A 15 12.65 -1.20 -1.38
CA ILE A 15 13.72 -1.77 -2.20
C ILE A 15 14.55 -2.74 -1.35
N ASN A 16 14.88 -2.35 -0.13
CA ASN A 16 15.69 -3.13 0.80
C ASN A 16 14.92 -4.33 1.38
N PHE A 17 13.63 -4.17 1.67
CA PHE A 17 12.77 -5.20 2.25
C PHE A 17 11.44 -5.27 1.50
N SER A 18 11.13 -6.43 0.93
CA SER A 18 9.89 -6.64 0.16
C SER A 18 8.64 -6.73 1.03
N ALA A 19 8.77 -6.91 2.34
CA ALA A 19 7.64 -7.00 3.26
C ALA A 19 7.97 -6.48 4.66
N TRP A 20 6.92 -6.02 5.32
CA TRP A 20 6.96 -5.45 6.66
C TRP A 20 5.75 -5.95 7.45
N PHE A 21 5.91 -6.34 8.70
CA PHE A 21 4.81 -6.84 9.53
C PHE A 21 4.54 -5.94 10.72
N PHE A 22 3.30 -5.98 11.21
CA PHE A 22 2.90 -5.33 12.46
C PHE A 22 3.16 -6.30 13.63
N PRO A 23 4.20 -6.08 14.46
CA PRO A 23 4.44 -6.91 15.63
C PRO A 23 3.28 -6.77 16.63
N MET A 24 2.81 -7.89 17.17
CA MET A 24 1.77 -7.94 18.20
C MET A 24 2.35 -8.16 19.61
N ASP A 25 3.64 -7.92 19.79
CA ASP A 25 4.34 -8.12 21.05
C ASP A 25 4.33 -6.84 21.92
N ALA A 26 4.66 -6.98 23.19
CA ALA A 26 4.72 -5.86 24.13
C ALA A 26 5.93 -4.93 23.91
N THR A 27 6.73 -5.15 22.85
CA THR A 27 7.91 -4.33 22.57
C THR A 27 7.58 -3.08 21.74
N VAL A 28 6.36 -3.00 21.20
CA VAL A 28 5.88 -1.82 20.47
C VAL A 28 4.84 -1.06 21.30
N GLU A 29 4.98 0.26 21.34
CA GLU A 29 4.03 1.17 22.00
C GLU A 29 2.91 1.63 21.04
N ASP A 30 3.17 1.63 19.73
CA ASP A 30 2.25 2.11 18.69
C ASP A 30 1.82 0.96 17.76
N GLU A 31 0.51 0.82 17.57
CA GLU A 31 -0.15 -0.18 16.71
C GLU A 31 0.20 -0.03 15.22
N LEU A 32 0.70 1.13 14.80
CA LEU A 32 1.14 1.39 13.43
C LEU A 32 2.64 1.11 13.20
N THR A 33 3.33 0.64 14.24
CA THR A 33 4.73 0.24 14.12
C THR A 33 4.84 -0.99 13.22
N VAL A 34 5.80 -0.95 12.29
CA VAL A 34 6.13 -2.07 11.40
C VAL A 34 7.60 -2.42 11.51
N ARG A 35 7.90 -3.70 11.26
CA ARG A 35 9.26 -4.26 11.21
C ARG A 35 9.49 -4.93 9.86
N PRO A 36 10.72 -4.86 9.32
CA PRO A 36 11.03 -5.58 8.09
C PRO A 36 10.90 -7.07 8.34
N LEU A 37 10.16 -7.75 7.48
CA LEU A 37 9.98 -9.19 7.56
C LEU A 37 11.20 -9.87 6.98
N THR A 38 11.84 -10.74 7.76
CA THR A 38 13.01 -11.51 7.31
C THR A 38 12.59 -12.94 6.98
N GLU A 39 13.31 -13.64 6.08
CA GLU A 39 12.94 -14.95 5.51
C GLU A 39 12.66 -16.07 6.54
N LYS A 40 12.89 -15.86 7.84
CA LYS A 40 12.72 -16.84 8.90
C LYS A 40 11.40 -16.74 9.67
N GLU A 41 10.57 -15.73 9.39
CA GLU A 41 9.35 -15.45 10.14
C GLU A 41 8.11 -15.94 9.37
N ALA A 42 7.24 -16.70 10.03
CA ALA A 42 5.99 -17.16 9.44
C ALA A 42 5.06 -15.96 9.20
N CYS A 43 4.68 -15.74 7.94
CA CYS A 43 3.91 -14.57 7.52
C CYS A 43 2.42 -14.65 7.91
N THR A 44 1.95 -15.81 8.35
CA THR A 44 0.52 -16.10 8.57
C THR A 44 -0.03 -15.53 9.87
N ASP A 45 0.84 -15.22 10.83
CA ASP A 45 0.42 -14.88 12.19
C ASP A 45 0.28 -13.37 12.41
N PHE A 46 0.71 -12.56 11.44
CA PHE A 46 0.74 -11.11 11.52
C PHE A 46 0.06 -10.45 10.33
N GLN A 47 -0.43 -9.22 10.52
CA GLN A 47 -0.75 -8.37 9.37
C GLN A 47 0.55 -7.92 8.71
N VAL A 48 0.59 -7.97 7.38
CA VAL A 48 1.79 -7.68 6.60
C VAL A 48 1.48 -6.63 5.53
N VAL A 49 2.41 -5.71 5.36
CA VAL A 49 2.51 -4.79 4.23
C VAL A 49 3.51 -5.36 3.23
N VAL A 50 3.10 -5.45 1.97
CA VAL A 50 3.90 -6.05 0.89
C VAL A 50 4.23 -5.04 -0.19
N ARG A 51 5.49 -5.04 -0.61
CA ARG A 51 5.97 -4.31 -1.77
C ARG A 51 5.14 -4.68 -2.98
N THR A 52 4.74 -3.65 -3.72
CA THR A 52 3.83 -3.78 -4.85
C THR A 52 4.29 -2.89 -5.99
N SER A 53 4.32 -3.47 -7.19
CA SER A 53 4.48 -2.73 -8.43
C SER A 53 3.13 -2.31 -8.96
N PHE A 54 3.04 -1.04 -9.36
CA PHE A 54 1.85 -0.43 -9.91
C PHE A 54 2.13 0.01 -11.35
N PHE A 55 1.25 -0.34 -12.27
CA PHE A 55 1.42 -0.17 -13.71
C PHE A 55 0.35 0.79 -14.21
N GLY A 56 0.76 2.01 -14.55
CA GLY A 56 -0.11 3.03 -15.11
C GLY A 56 -0.50 2.72 -16.55
N ALA A 57 -1.67 3.20 -16.98
CA ALA A 57 -2.20 3.00 -18.32
C ALA A 57 -1.31 3.58 -19.43
N ARG A 58 -0.45 4.55 -19.10
CA ARG A 58 0.52 5.18 -20.02
C ARG A 58 1.87 4.46 -20.06
N GLY A 59 2.01 3.33 -19.35
CA GLY A 59 3.22 2.51 -19.32
C GLY A 59 4.22 2.87 -18.22
N TYR A 60 3.88 3.80 -17.32
CA TYR A 60 4.71 4.08 -16.15
C TYR A 60 4.61 2.97 -15.12
N VAL A 61 5.72 2.74 -14.41
CA VAL A 61 5.77 1.79 -13.29
C VAL A 61 6.07 2.56 -12.02
N TYR A 62 5.20 2.40 -11.03
CA TYR A 62 5.32 2.99 -9.71
C TYR A 62 5.59 1.90 -8.66
N LEU A 63 6.19 2.32 -7.56
CA LEU A 63 6.48 1.46 -6.41
C LEU A 63 5.66 1.95 -5.22
N GLY A 64 5.18 1.01 -4.45
CA GLY A 64 4.54 1.28 -3.19
C GLY A 64 4.21 -0.02 -2.49
N PHE A 65 3.15 -0.01 -1.70
CA PHE A 65 2.78 -1.17 -0.93
C PHE A 65 1.27 -1.32 -0.81
N LEU A 66 0.87 -2.49 -0.34
CA LEU A 66 -0.50 -2.78 0.07
C LEU A 66 -0.47 -3.65 1.33
N TYR A 67 -1.59 -3.67 2.05
CA TYR A 67 -1.82 -4.60 3.15
C TYR A 67 -2.23 -5.94 2.56
N TRP A 68 -1.47 -6.99 2.84
CA TRP A 68 -1.80 -8.31 2.33
C TRP A 68 -3.09 -8.80 2.99
N SER A 69 -3.98 -9.37 2.17
CA SER A 69 -5.26 -9.89 2.59
C SER A 69 -5.69 -11.01 1.63
N SER A 70 -6.37 -12.03 2.14
CA SER A 70 -6.99 -13.09 1.32
C SER A 70 -8.17 -12.58 0.50
N ILE A 71 -8.71 -11.41 0.84
CA ILE A 71 -9.73 -10.69 0.09
C ILE A 71 -9.15 -9.41 -0.50
N THR A 72 -9.47 -9.15 -1.77
CA THR A 72 -8.88 -8.09 -2.58
C THR A 72 -9.68 -6.78 -2.76
N PRO A 73 -10.85 -6.53 -2.11
CA PRO A 73 -11.44 -5.19 -2.16
C PRO A 73 -10.49 -4.12 -1.59
N VAL A 74 -10.58 -2.91 -2.12
CA VAL A 74 -9.61 -1.82 -1.91
C VAL A 74 -9.48 -1.41 -0.44
N GLU A 75 -10.56 -1.51 0.34
CA GLU A 75 -10.60 -1.19 1.76
C GLU A 75 -9.80 -2.15 2.65
N TYR A 76 -9.56 -3.38 2.16
CA TYR A 76 -8.73 -4.37 2.85
C TYR A 76 -7.27 -4.28 2.45
N VAL A 77 -7.00 -4.08 1.16
CA VAL A 77 -5.62 -4.01 0.66
C VAL A 77 -5.00 -2.62 0.79
N LYS A 78 -5.80 -1.56 0.94
CA LYS A 78 -5.41 -0.16 1.21
C LYS A 78 -4.13 0.27 0.46
N PRO A 79 -4.14 0.30 -0.88
CA PRO A 79 -2.91 0.50 -1.66
C PRO A 79 -2.34 1.90 -1.48
N VAL A 80 -1.01 1.98 -1.43
CA VAL A 80 -0.26 3.24 -1.32
C VAL A 80 0.81 3.25 -2.39
N ILE A 81 0.93 4.35 -3.13
CA ILE A 81 2.02 4.57 -4.10
C ILE A 81 2.94 5.67 -3.58
N LEU A 82 4.25 5.45 -3.67
CA LEU A 82 5.28 6.34 -3.15
C LEU A 82 6.07 7.00 -4.28
N SER A 83 6.25 8.31 -4.17
CA SER A 83 7.13 9.10 -5.04
C SER A 83 8.58 9.02 -4.58
N GLU A 84 9.51 9.39 -5.45
CA GLU A 84 10.92 9.51 -5.08
C GLU A 84 11.17 10.65 -4.09
N GLY A 85 10.34 11.69 -4.11
CA GLY A 85 10.41 12.83 -3.19
C GLY A 85 9.77 12.61 -1.83
N GLY A 86 9.35 11.38 -1.50
CA GLY A 86 8.72 11.04 -0.22
C GLY A 86 7.23 11.36 -0.13
N GLU A 87 6.60 11.78 -1.22
CA GLU A 87 5.13 11.93 -1.28
C GLU A 87 4.47 10.55 -1.38
N ALA A 88 3.36 10.36 -0.66
CA ALA A 88 2.57 9.14 -0.68
C ALA A 88 1.13 9.44 -1.11
N ILE A 89 0.58 8.61 -2.00
CA ILE A 89 -0.84 8.65 -2.38
C ILE A 89 -1.52 7.38 -1.87
N CYS A 90 -2.43 7.57 -0.91
CA CYS A 90 -3.29 6.52 -0.37
C CYS A 90 -4.56 6.39 -1.22
N PHE A 91 -4.78 5.21 -1.78
CA PHE A 91 -5.95 4.96 -2.62
C PHE A 91 -7.20 4.66 -1.80
N TRP A 92 -7.09 4.29 -0.53
CA TRP A 92 -8.22 4.15 0.39
C TRP A 92 -8.19 5.25 1.46
N ASN A 93 -9.28 6.00 1.59
CA ASN A 93 -9.38 7.17 2.47
C ASN A 93 -10.41 7.03 3.60
N GLY A 94 -10.89 5.81 3.86
CA GLY A 94 -11.90 5.56 4.89
C GLY A 94 -13.19 6.33 4.59
N ILE A 95 -13.78 6.97 5.61
CA ILE A 95 -15.02 7.75 5.49
C ILE A 95 -14.81 9.17 4.92
N ILE A 96 -13.57 9.57 4.67
CA ILE A 96 -13.24 10.91 4.19
C ILE A 96 -13.30 10.90 2.66
N LYS A 97 -14.16 11.74 2.08
CA LYS A 97 -14.18 11.95 0.63
C LYS A 97 -12.86 12.60 0.19
N PRO A 98 -12.02 11.91 -0.60
CA PRO A 98 -10.71 12.42 -0.96
C PRO A 98 -10.84 13.48 -2.05
N GLN A 99 -9.72 14.14 -2.32
CA GLN A 99 -9.50 14.93 -3.52
C GLN A 99 -8.06 14.70 -3.97
N TRP A 100 -7.82 14.68 -5.28
CA TRP A 100 -6.45 14.68 -5.80
C TRP A 100 -5.75 15.96 -5.34
N SER A 101 -4.53 15.82 -4.83
CA SER A 101 -3.71 16.98 -4.48
C SER A 101 -3.26 17.70 -5.75
N GLY A 102 -2.85 18.96 -5.61
CA GLY A 102 -2.30 19.76 -6.71
C GLY A 102 -0.84 19.46 -7.05
N SER A 103 -0.23 18.42 -6.47
CA SER A 103 1.16 18.06 -6.75
C SER A 103 1.31 17.46 -8.15
N GLU A 104 2.51 17.58 -8.74
CA GLU A 104 2.82 16.96 -10.03
C GLU A 104 2.74 15.43 -9.97
N PHE A 105 3.09 14.83 -8.84
CA PHE A 105 3.02 13.39 -8.63
C PHE A 105 1.57 12.89 -8.64
N SER A 106 0.70 13.56 -7.87
CA SER A 106 -0.75 13.31 -7.86
C SER A 106 -1.36 13.46 -9.25
N ALA A 107 -1.03 14.55 -9.96
CA ALA A 107 -1.51 14.78 -11.32
C ALA A 107 -1.04 13.69 -12.31
N SER A 108 0.20 13.24 -12.18
CA SER A 108 0.77 12.18 -13.02
C SER A 108 0.08 10.85 -12.78
N LEU A 109 -0.12 10.46 -11.52
CA LEU A 109 -0.86 9.24 -11.16
C LEU A 109 -2.29 9.26 -11.67
N ARG A 110 -2.97 10.40 -11.51
CA ARG A 110 -4.34 10.59 -12.01
C ARG A 110 -4.44 10.41 -13.53
N ALA A 111 -3.48 10.97 -14.27
CA ALA A 111 -3.41 10.82 -15.73
C ALA A 111 -3.05 9.40 -16.19
N ASP A 112 -2.54 8.57 -15.29
CA ASP A 112 -2.16 7.17 -15.52
C ASP A 112 -3.24 6.17 -15.12
N LEU A 113 -4.39 6.67 -14.63
CA LEU A 113 -5.53 5.80 -14.35
C LEU A 113 -6.09 5.17 -15.64
N PRO A 114 -6.56 3.91 -15.57
CA PRO A 114 -6.51 3.08 -14.38
C PRO A 114 -5.14 2.42 -14.17
N ILE A 115 -4.78 2.22 -12.91
CA ILE A 115 -3.49 1.64 -12.50
C ILE A 115 -3.69 0.17 -12.13
N SER A 116 -3.02 -0.75 -12.81
CA SER A 116 -2.99 -2.16 -12.40
C SER A 116 -1.93 -2.39 -11.33
N TYR A 117 -2.07 -3.39 -10.46
CA TYR A 117 -1.04 -3.69 -9.46
C TYR A 117 -0.76 -5.19 -9.34
N MET A 118 0.46 -5.50 -8.90
CA MET A 118 0.91 -6.85 -8.56
C MET A 118 1.85 -6.78 -7.35
N SER A 119 1.48 -7.44 -6.25
CA SER A 119 2.35 -7.52 -5.07
C SER A 119 3.45 -8.55 -5.24
N GLU A 120 4.55 -8.39 -4.53
CA GLU A 120 5.52 -9.47 -4.35
C GLU A 120 4.85 -10.66 -3.66
N PRO A 121 5.18 -11.90 -4.07
CA PRO A 121 4.80 -13.09 -3.30
C PRO A 121 5.64 -13.15 -2.02
N LEU A 122 5.05 -13.66 -0.94
CA LEU A 122 5.78 -14.06 0.26
C LEU A 122 5.62 -15.55 0.51
N VAL A 123 6.41 -16.07 1.45
CA VAL A 123 6.26 -17.45 1.91
C VAL A 123 4.82 -17.65 2.42
N ASP A 124 4.14 -18.65 1.85
CA ASP A 124 2.74 -18.99 2.13
C ASP A 124 1.67 -17.92 1.80
N LEU A 125 2.06 -16.77 1.23
CA LEU A 125 1.15 -15.69 0.84
C LEU A 125 1.29 -15.37 -0.67
N PRO A 126 0.31 -15.78 -1.51
CA PRO A 126 0.36 -15.51 -2.95
C PRO A 126 0.30 -14.00 -3.27
N SER A 127 0.84 -13.67 -4.44
CA SER A 127 0.77 -12.31 -5.01
C SER A 127 -0.67 -11.86 -5.21
N LEU A 128 -0.98 -10.65 -4.75
CA LEU A 128 -2.27 -9.99 -5.00
C LEU A 128 -2.20 -9.17 -6.28
N ARG A 129 -3.31 -9.21 -7.03
CA ARG A 129 -3.46 -8.47 -8.29
C ARG A 129 -4.79 -7.77 -8.33
N GLY A 130 -4.82 -6.60 -8.95
CA GLY A 130 -6.04 -5.84 -9.13
C GLY A 130 -5.81 -4.56 -9.92
N LYS A 131 -6.80 -3.67 -9.84
CA LYS A 131 -6.85 -2.44 -10.63
C LYS A 131 -7.46 -1.32 -9.81
N LEU A 132 -6.88 -0.13 -9.94
CA LEU A 132 -7.29 1.09 -9.27
C LEU A 132 -7.84 2.04 -10.31
N GLU A 133 -9.10 2.40 -10.16
CA GLU A 133 -9.83 3.29 -11.06
C GLU A 133 -9.75 4.75 -10.61
N GLY A 134 -9.29 5.02 -9.38
CA GLY A 134 -9.22 6.34 -8.78
C GLY A 134 -8.97 6.27 -7.27
N LEU A 135 -9.27 7.35 -6.53
CA LEU A 135 -9.22 7.36 -5.06
C LEU A 135 -10.55 6.89 -4.48
N TYR A 136 -10.49 6.05 -3.47
CA TYR A 136 -11.64 5.36 -2.88
C TYR A 136 -11.95 5.84 -1.47
N TYR A 137 -13.24 5.81 -1.12
CA TYR A 137 -13.76 6.14 0.20
C TYR A 137 -15.10 5.45 0.45
N LEU A 138 -15.51 5.40 1.72
CA LEU A 138 -16.79 4.89 2.17
C LEU A 138 -17.79 6.05 2.30
N ALA A 139 -18.94 5.93 1.64
CA ALA A 139 -20.09 6.81 1.84
C ALA A 139 -21.36 5.97 1.91
N GLU A 140 -22.15 6.14 2.98
CA GLU A 140 -23.43 5.44 3.17
C GLU A 140 -23.32 3.91 2.96
N ASP A 141 -22.30 3.30 3.57
CA ASP A 141 -21.96 1.87 3.47
C ASP A 141 -21.62 1.38 2.05
N GLN A 142 -21.31 2.30 1.13
CA GLN A 142 -20.87 1.99 -0.23
C GLN A 142 -19.46 2.52 -0.49
N VAL A 143 -18.63 1.66 -1.10
CA VAL A 143 -17.32 2.07 -1.59
C VAL A 143 -17.50 2.92 -2.85
N CYS A 144 -17.18 4.20 -2.72
CA CYS A 144 -17.21 5.19 -3.79
C CYS A 144 -15.80 5.42 -4.35
N CYS A 145 -15.71 5.86 -5.60
CA CYS A 145 -14.45 6.14 -6.29
C CYS A 145 -14.51 7.52 -6.96
N ILE A 146 -13.44 8.31 -6.83
CA ILE A 146 -13.23 9.55 -7.60
C ILE A 146 -12.08 9.38 -8.58
N LYS A 147 -12.28 9.84 -9.81
CA LYS A 147 -11.26 9.83 -10.85
C LYS A 147 -10.51 11.14 -10.91
#